data_AF-A0A7C0V7P3-F1
#
_entry.id   AF-A0A7C0V7P3-F1
#
_cell.length_a   1.000
_cell.length_b   1.000
_cell.length_c   1.000
_cell.angle_alpha   90.00
_cell.angle_beta   90.00
_cell.angle_gamma   90.00
#
_symmetry.space_group_name_H-M   'P 1'
#
loop_
_entity.id
_entity.type
_entity.pdbx_description
1 polymer ?
#
loop_
_entity_poly.entity_id
_entity_poly.type
_entity_poly.pdbx_seq_one_letter_code
_entity_poly.pdbx_strand_id
1 'polypeptide(L)'
;GIVSRVVPKEKLDSEVEDVLNSLKEKAPLGIRYGKEAINRLKGSDFSSGLEMLRVSLLRLFNTEDAKEGVRAFMEKRKPRFLGR
;
A
#
# COMPACT_ATOMS: atom_id res chain seq x y z
N GLY A 1 18.40 4.54 -3.23
CA GLY A 1 18.65 5.14 -4.57
C GLY A 1 17.89 6.45 -4.67
N ILE A 2 18.42 7.41 -5.42
CA ILE A 2 17.83 8.75 -5.57
C ILE A 2 16.57 8.73 -6.45
N VAL A 3 16.52 7.82 -7.44
CA VAL A 3 15.39 7.63 -8.35
C VAL A 3 14.96 6.17 -8.40
N SER A 4 13.66 5.93 -8.63
CA SER A 4 13.06 4.59 -8.76
C SER A 4 12.98 4.08 -10.19
N ARG A 5 12.83 4.98 -11.18
CA ARG A 5 12.76 4.67 -12.62
C ARG A 5 13.38 5.82 -13.43
N VAL A 6 13.94 5.51 -14.60
CA VAL A 6 14.47 6.48 -15.57
C VAL A 6 13.91 6.10 -16.94
N VAL A 7 13.27 7.06 -17.62
CA VAL A 7 12.65 6.86 -18.94
C VAL A 7 12.98 8.04 -19.86
N PRO A 8 12.91 7.87 -21.20
CA PRO A 8 12.96 8.99 -22.14
C PRO A 8 11.90 10.03 -21.81
N LYS A 9 12.19 11.31 -22.10
CA LYS A 9 11.31 12.44 -21.77
C LYS A 9 9.90 12.25 -22.32
N GLU A 10 9.78 11.72 -23.53
CA GLU A 10 8.53 11.50 -24.26
C GLU A 10 7.67 10.40 -23.61
N LYS A 11 8.25 9.57 -22.75
CA LYS A 11 7.57 8.48 -22.03
C LYS A 11 7.27 8.82 -20.57
N LEU A 12 7.66 10.00 -20.09
CA LEU A 12 7.48 10.38 -18.68
C LEU A 12 6.01 10.31 -18.27
N ASP A 13 5.12 10.89 -19.08
CA ASP A 13 3.69 10.95 -18.76
C ASP A 13 3.05 9.56 -18.77
N SER A 14 3.41 8.70 -19.74
CA SER A 14 2.92 7.32 -19.76
C SER A 14 3.40 6.52 -18.55
N GLU A 15 4.66 6.69 -18.17
CA GLU A 15 5.25 5.99 -17.02
C GLU A 15 4.59 6.43 -15.70
N VAL A 16 4.30 7.72 -15.56
CA VAL A 16 3.56 8.26 -14.42
C VAL A 16 2.14 7.69 -14.38
N GLU A 17 1.43 7.66 -15.50
CA GLU A 17 0.06 7.14 -15.55
C GLU A 17 0.01 5.63 -15.22
N ASP A 18 1.00 4.84 -15.67
CA ASP A 18 1.11 3.43 -15.31
C ASP A 18 1.28 3.23 -13.80
N VAL A 19 2.13 4.04 -13.16
CA VAL A 19 2.29 4.02 -11.71
C VAL A 19 0.98 4.41 -11.01
N LEU A 20 0.32 5.48 -11.46
CA LEU A 20 -0.96 5.92 -10.89
C LEU A 20 -2.04 4.85 -11.04
N ASN A 21 -2.15 4.21 -12.19
CA ASN A 21 -3.11 3.13 -12.42
C ASN A 21 -2.87 1.96 -11.47
N SER A 22 -1.61 1.57 -11.28
CA SER A 22 -1.27 0.50 -10.33
C SER A 22 -1.65 0.85 -8.88
N LEU A 23 -1.59 2.13 -8.50
CA LEU A 23 -1.95 2.61 -7.16
C LEU A 23 -3.47 2.70 -6.98
N LYS A 24 -4.19 3.18 -8.00
CA LYS A 24 -5.67 3.27 -8.01
C LYS A 24 -6.33 1.90 -7.82
N GLU A 25 -5.68 0.82 -8.22
CA GLU A 25 -6.17 -0.56 -8.04
C GLU A 25 -5.97 -1.13 -6.62
N LYS A 26 -5.29 -0.43 -5.70
CA LYS A 26 -5.02 -0.94 -4.34
C LYS A 26 -5.95 -0.33 -3.30
N ALA A 27 -6.03 -0.99 -2.14
CA ALA A 27 -6.75 -0.48 -0.98
C ALA A 27 -6.11 0.83 -0.48
N PRO A 28 -6.84 1.98 -0.48
CA PRO A 28 -6.28 3.28 -0.09
C PRO A 28 -5.70 3.29 1.34
N LEU A 29 -6.41 2.67 2.29
CA LEU A 29 -5.95 2.58 3.68
C LEU A 29 -4.73 1.65 3.82
N GLY A 30 -4.64 0.61 3.00
CA GLY A 30 -3.46 -0.26 2.93
C GLY A 30 -2.21 0.50 2.51
N ILE A 31 -2.30 1.32 1.45
CA ILE A 31 -1.19 2.18 1.02
C ILE A 31 -0.81 3.18 2.13
N ARG A 32 -1.80 3.85 2.74
CA ARG A 32 -1.58 4.85 3.78
C ARG A 32 -0.85 4.26 4.99
N TYR A 33 -1.40 3.21 5.59
CA TYR A 33 -0.83 2.60 6.79
C TYR A 33 0.52 1.91 6.50
N GLY A 34 0.68 1.29 5.34
CA GLY A 34 1.96 0.72 4.93
C GLY A 34 3.07 1.79 4.83
N LYS A 35 2.79 2.92 4.17
CA LYS A 35 3.74 4.03 4.04
C LYS A 35 4.08 4.66 5.40
N GLU A 36 3.08 4.85 6.25
CA GLU A 36 3.26 5.37 7.62
C GLU A 36 4.15 4.43 8.45
N ALA A 37 3.90 3.13 8.41
CA ALA A 37 4.69 2.13 9.12
C ALA A 37 6.15 2.12 8.65
N ILE A 38 6.40 2.09 7.33
CA ILE A 38 7.75 2.14 6.77
C ILE A 38 8.51 3.40 7.21
N ASN A 39 7.84 4.55 7.23
CA ASN A 39 8.46 5.80 7.65
C ASN A 39 8.77 5.82 9.15
N ARG A 40 7.89 5.26 9.99
CA ARG A 40 8.13 5.20 11.43
C ARG A 40 9.22 4.20 11.83
N LEU A 41 9.38 3.11 11.06
CA LEU A 41 10.44 2.13 11.30
C LEU A 41 11.85 2.72 11.10
N LYS A 42 11.97 3.80 10.33
CA LYS A 42 13.26 4.49 10.17
C LYS A 42 13.67 5.09 11.51
N GLY A 43 14.70 4.50 12.12
CA GLY A 43 15.24 4.94 13.40
C GLY A 43 14.66 4.20 14.62
N SER A 44 13.79 3.20 14.43
CA SER A 44 13.40 2.27 15.49
C SER A 44 14.41 1.12 15.60
N ASP A 45 14.61 0.58 16.81
CA ASP A 45 15.21 -0.74 16.93
C ASP A 45 14.24 -1.82 16.41
N PHE A 46 14.77 -3.01 16.13
CA PHE A 46 13.99 -4.08 15.50
C PHE A 46 12.78 -4.51 16.34
N SER A 47 12.95 -4.63 17.67
CA SER A 47 11.90 -5.12 18.56
C SER A 47 10.76 -4.13 18.70
N SER A 48 11.07 -2.84 18.93
CA SER A 48 10.04 -1.79 18.98
C SER A 48 9.35 -1.58 17.64
N GLY A 49 10.11 -1.64 16.53
CA GLY A 49 9.57 -1.55 15.19
C GLY A 49 8.58 -2.68 14.86
N LEU A 50 8.89 -3.90 15.28
CA LEU A 50 8.03 -5.06 15.08
C LEU A 50 6.71 -4.93 15.84
N GLU A 51 6.74 -4.46 17.09
CA GLU A 51 5.52 -4.26 17.87
C GLU A 51 4.64 -3.15 17.29
N MET A 52 5.24 -2.05 16.82
CA MET A 52 4.52 -1.00 16.11
C MET A 52 3.87 -1.49 14.81
N LEU A 53 4.58 -2.34 14.05
CA LEU A 53 4.04 -2.97 12.85
C LEU A 53 2.83 -3.84 13.17
N ARG A 54 2.90 -4.64 14.24
CA ARG A 54 1.78 -5.46 14.71
C ARG A 54 0.53 -4.63 14.96
N VAL A 55 0.66 -3.53 15.71
CA VAL A 55 -0.47 -2.63 16.01
C VAL A 55 -1.05 -2.01 14.74
N SER A 56 -0.18 -1.53 13.83
CA SER A 56 -0.60 -0.95 12.54
C SER A 56 -1.36 -1.97 11.68
N LEU A 57 -0.89 -3.22 11.65
CA LEU A 57 -1.49 -4.30 10.88
C LEU A 57 -2.87 -4.70 11.44
N LEU A 58 -3.02 -4.78 12.77
CA LEU A 58 -4.32 -5.03 13.42
C LEU A 58 -5.35 -3.94 13.09
N ARG A 59 -4.92 -2.67 13.04
CA ARG A 59 -5.79 -1.57 12.60
C ARG A 59 -6.22 -1.74 11.14
N LEU A 60 -5.29 -2.10 10.25
CA LEU A 60 -5.59 -2.33 8.85
C LEU A 60 -6.62 -3.46 8.66
N PHE A 61 -6.46 -4.59 9.35
CA PHE A 61 -7.37 -5.74 9.21
C PHE A 61 -8.80 -5.48 9.67
N ASN A 62 -9.03 -4.44 10.48
CA ASN A 62 -10.38 -4.05 10.90
C ASN A 62 -11.15 -3.23 9.84
N THR A 63 -10.49 -2.73 8.80
CA THR A 63 -11.11 -1.96 7.70
C THR A 63 -12.04 -2.81 6.83
N GLU A 64 -13.00 -2.16 6.15
CA GLU A 64 -13.85 -2.85 5.18
C GLU A 64 -13.03 -3.33 3.97
N ASP A 65 -12.08 -2.50 3.52
CA ASP A 65 -11.22 -2.83 2.38
C ASP A 65 -10.34 -4.07 2.64
N ALA A 66 -9.85 -4.28 3.86
CA ALA A 66 -9.10 -5.48 4.20
C ALA A 66 -9.97 -6.74 4.11
N LYS A 67 -11.21 -6.67 4.62
CA LYS A 67 -12.18 -7.77 4.56
C LYS A 67 -12.58 -8.07 3.12
N GLU A 68 -12.80 -7.04 2.31
CA GLU A 68 -13.10 -7.15 0.89
C GLU A 68 -11.92 -7.75 0.11
N GLY A 69 -10.68 -7.35 0.40
CA GLY A 69 -9.49 -7.92 -0.24
C GLY A 69 -9.37 -9.42 -0.02
N VAL A 70 -9.57 -9.87 1.23
CA VAL A 70 -9.59 -11.31 1.57
C VAL A 70 -10.74 -12.02 0.85
N ARG A 71 -11.95 -11.45 0.88
CA ARG A 71 -13.13 -12.04 0.23
C ARG A 71 -12.95 -12.18 -1.28
N ALA A 72 -12.55 -11.09 -1.95
CA ALA A 72 -12.35 -11.05 -3.39
C ALA A 72 -11.28 -12.05 -3.85
N PHE A 73 -10.20 -12.22 -3.06
CA PHE A 73 -9.19 -13.23 -3.30
C PHE A 73 -9.77 -14.65 -3.25
N MET A 74 -10.53 -14.97 -2.20
CA MET A 74 -11.18 -16.28 -2.05
C MET A 74 -12.21 -16.56 -3.15
N GLU A 75 -12.94 -15.53 -3.58
CA GLU A 75 -13.95 -15.58 -4.65
C GLU A 75 -13.34 -15.48 -6.06
N LYS A 76 -12.02 -15.32 -6.19
CA LYS A 76 -11.30 -15.16 -7.47
C LYS A 76 -11.84 -14.03 -8.36
N ARG A 77 -12.24 -12.91 -7.73
CA ARG A 77 -12.72 -11.71 -8.43
C ARG A 77 -11.86 -10.49 -8.10
N LYS A 78 -12.01 -9.42 -8.88
CA LYS A 78 -11.38 -8.14 -8.55
C LYS A 78 -12.04 -7.54 -7.28
N PRO A 79 -11.24 -7.03 -6.32
CA PRO A 79 -11.77 -6.34 -5.15
C PRO A 79 -12.31 -4.96 -5.52
N ARG A 80 -13.29 -4.48 -4.76
CA ARG A 80 -13.77 -3.09 -4.83
C ARG A 80 -13.46 -2.35 -3.54
N PHE A 81 -12.38 -1.56 -3.56
CA PHE A 81 -11.97 -0.76 -2.41
C PHE A 81 -12.71 0.58 -2.35
N LEU A 82 -13.16 0.97 -1.14
CA LEU A 82 -13.91 2.19 -0.86
C LEU A 82 -13.17 3.15 0.08
N GLY A 83 -12.02 2.74 0.64
CA GLY A 83 -11.19 3.59 1.49
C GLY A 83 -11.66 3.70 2.95
N ARG A 84 -12.33 2.67 3.46
CA ARG A 84 -12.84 2.60 4.84
C ARG A 84 -12.69 1.21 5.44
#